data_AF-W1YF78-F1
#
_entry.id   AF-W1YF78-F1
#
_cell.length_a   1.000
_cell.length_b   1.000
_cell.length_c   1.000
_cell.angle_alpha   90.00
_cell.angle_beta   90.00
_cell.angle_gamma   90.00
#
_symmetry.space_group_name_H-M   'P 1'
#
loop_
_entity.id
_entity.type
_entity.pdbx_description
1 polymer ?
#
loop_
_entity_poly.entity_id
_entity_poly.type
_entity_poly.pdbx_seq_one_letter_code
_entity_poly.pdbx_strand_id
1 'polypeptide(L)'
;KFLLDEYLGMDTIGNVSINLVETILTNVSEMSFRKTSENIKRSCNQDISAQGVWNIVQTAGDKIKELEDRKIELNDNGNLK
;
A
#
# COMPACT_ATOMS: atom_id res chain seq x y z
N LYS A 1 -7.98 11.99 -0.20
CA LYS A 1 -8.79 11.05 -0.99
C LYS A 1 -9.45 11.84 -2.11
N PHE A 2 -9.26 11.48 -3.37
CA PHE A 2 -9.85 12.22 -4.49
C PHE A 2 -11.29 11.75 -4.76
N LEU A 3 -12.12 12.60 -5.37
CA LEU A 3 -13.54 12.30 -5.66
C LEU A 3 -13.74 11.02 -6.49
N LEU A 4 -12.81 10.72 -7.41
CA LEU A 4 -12.83 9.49 -8.19
C LEU A 4 -12.58 8.25 -7.32
N ASP A 5 -11.67 8.34 -6.35
CA ASP A 5 -11.36 7.25 -5.43
C ASP A 5 -12.56 6.94 -4.53
N GLU A 6 -13.29 7.97 -4.10
CA GLU A 6 -14.52 7.82 -3.31
C GLU A 6 -15.65 7.20 -4.14
N TYR A 7 -15.84 7.68 -5.37
CA TYR A 7 -16.85 7.15 -6.29
C TYR A 7 -16.59 5.68 -6.66
N LEU A 8 -15.33 5.28 -6.82
CA LEU A 8 -14.94 3.90 -7.15
C LEU A 8 -14.81 2.99 -5.93
N GLY A 9 -15.02 3.51 -4.70
CA GLY A 9 -14.82 2.76 -3.47
C GLY A 9 -13.37 2.30 -3.28
N MET A 10 -12.40 2.99 -3.88
CA MET A 10 -11.00 2.61 -3.81
C MET A 10 -10.39 3.03 -2.48
N ASP A 11 -9.68 2.09 -1.85
CA ASP A 11 -8.84 2.39 -0.71
C ASP A 11 -7.53 3.06 -1.16
N THR A 12 -7.05 3.98 -0.33
CA THR A 12 -5.82 4.71 -0.58
C THR A 12 -4.87 4.58 0.60
N ILE A 13 -3.57 4.73 0.34
CA ILE A 13 -2.58 5.05 1.37
C ILE A 13 -2.22 6.52 1.16
N GLY A 14 -2.80 7.39 1.99
CA GLY A 14 -2.75 8.83 1.76
C GLY A 14 -3.43 9.24 0.45
N ASN A 15 -2.67 9.85 -0.46
CA ASN A 15 -3.10 10.24 -1.81
C ASN A 15 -2.67 9.24 -2.89
N VAL A 16 -2.14 8.07 -2.51
CA VAL A 16 -1.70 7.03 -3.43
C VAL A 16 -2.79 5.97 -3.56
N SER A 17 -3.21 5.71 -4.80
CA SER A 17 -4.21 4.69 -5.12
C SER A 17 -3.67 3.28 -4.82
N ILE A 18 -4.57 2.34 -4.49
CA ILE A 18 -4.18 0.95 -4.17
C ILE A 18 -3.36 0.31 -5.31
N ASN A 19 -3.73 0.56 -6.56
CA ASN A 19 -3.02 0.02 -7.73
C ASN A 19 -1.57 0.53 -7.80
N LEU A 20 -1.35 1.81 -7.44
CA LEU A 20 -0.01 2.37 -7.40
C LEU A 20 0.78 1.80 -6.21
N VAL A 21 0.12 1.57 -5.06
CA VAL A 21 0.72 0.87 -3.91
C VAL A 21 1.18 -0.52 -4.31
N GLU A 22 0.35 -1.32 -4.96
CA GLU A 22 0.71 -2.68 -5.41
C GLU A 22 1.93 -2.65 -6.34
N THR A 23 1.92 -1.75 -7.33
CA THR A 23 3.05 -1.57 -8.25
C THR A 23 4.32 -1.21 -7.49
N ILE A 24 4.23 -0.33 -6.49
CA ILE A 24 5.35 0.04 -5.63
C ILE A 24 5.85 -1.18 -4.84
N LEU A 25 4.97 -1.95 -4.21
CA LEU A 25 5.34 -3.13 -3.42
C LEU A 25 6.05 -4.19 -4.28
N THR A 26 5.55 -4.43 -5.51
CA THR A 26 6.22 -5.32 -6.47
C THR A 26 7.63 -4.81 -6.77
N ASN A 27 7.78 -3.52 -7.09
CA ASN A 27 9.10 -2.96 -7.40
C ASN A 27 10.06 -3.06 -6.21
N VAL A 28 9.62 -2.73 -4.99
CA VAL A 28 10.46 -2.81 -3.78
C VAL A 28 10.97 -4.22 -3.51
N SER A 29 10.23 -5.26 -3.89
CA SER A 29 10.68 -6.65 -3.74
C SER A 29 11.84 -7.01 -4.68
N GLU A 30 12.03 -6.26 -5.76
CA GLU A 30 13.03 -6.52 -6.80
C GLU A 30 14.18 -5.49 -6.80
N MET A 31 13.97 -4.30 -6.24
CA MET A 31 14.94 -3.20 -6.27
C MET A 31 14.88 -2.29 -5.05
N SER A 32 15.92 -1.46 -4.86
CA SER A 32 15.98 -0.52 -3.73
C SER A 32 14.87 0.54 -3.79
N PHE A 33 14.53 1.15 -2.64
CA PHE A 33 13.53 2.22 -2.56
C PHE A 33 13.81 3.42 -3.46
N ARG A 34 15.09 3.77 -3.63
CA ARG A 34 15.52 4.85 -4.54
C ARG A 34 15.26 4.49 -6.00
N LYS A 35 15.65 3.28 -6.40
CA LYS A 35 15.43 2.81 -7.78
C LYS A 35 13.95 2.60 -8.07
N THR A 36 13.17 2.18 -7.07
CA THR A 36 11.71 2.11 -7.16
C THR A 36 11.10 3.50 -7.39
N SER A 37 11.50 4.51 -6.62
CA SER A 37 11.07 5.90 -6.79
C SER A 37 11.35 6.41 -8.21
N GLU A 38 12.56 6.19 -8.73
CA GLU A 38 12.93 6.52 -10.12
C GLU A 38 12.08 5.75 -11.14
N ASN A 39 11.85 4.45 -10.93
CA ASN A 39 11.08 3.62 -11.85
C ASN A 39 9.61 4.05 -11.88
N ILE A 40 9.00 4.33 -10.74
CA ILE A 40 7.61 4.82 -10.64
C ILE A 40 7.46 6.17 -11.31
N LYS A 41 8.44 7.07 -11.18
CA LYS A 41 8.46 8.33 -11.92
C LYS A 41 8.48 8.09 -13.43
N ARG A 42 9.29 7.12 -13.89
CA ARG A 42 9.45 6.81 -15.31
C ARG A 42 8.24 6.09 -15.92
N SER A 43 7.68 5.11 -15.22
CA SER A 43 6.62 4.23 -15.75
C SER A 43 5.22 4.81 -15.52
N CYS A 44 4.97 5.43 -14.37
CA CYS A 44 3.65 5.93 -13.98
C CYS A 44 3.52 7.45 -14.08
N ASN A 45 4.61 8.18 -14.39
CA ASN A 45 4.67 9.64 -14.36
C ASN A 45 4.23 10.25 -13.02
N GLN A 46 4.41 9.49 -11.93
CA GLN A 46 4.07 9.90 -10.57
C GLN A 46 5.35 10.22 -9.80
N ASP A 47 5.40 11.41 -9.19
CA ASP A 47 6.54 11.81 -8.39
C ASP A 47 6.39 11.29 -6.96
N ILE A 48 7.27 10.39 -6.56
CA ILE A 48 7.32 9.86 -5.21
C ILE A 48 8.77 9.78 -4.77
N SER A 49 9.08 10.27 -3.57
CA SER A 49 10.42 10.17 -3.00
C SER A 49 10.70 8.74 -2.52
N ALA A 50 11.99 8.37 -2.42
CA ALA A 50 12.39 7.10 -1.84
C ALA A 50 11.85 6.90 -0.40
N GLN A 51 11.73 7.98 0.37
CA GLN A 51 11.12 7.94 1.70
C GLN A 51 9.60 7.73 1.61
N GLY A 52 8.93 8.33 0.62
CA GLY A 52 7.51 8.09 0.36
C GLY A 52 7.23 6.63 0.04
N VAL A 53 8.09 6.01 -0.79
CA VAL A 53 8.04 4.57 -1.06
C VAL A 53 8.19 3.75 0.23
N TRP A 54 9.16 4.08 1.09
CA TRP A 54 9.35 3.40 2.37
C TRP A 54 8.12 3.53 3.28
N ASN A 55 7.56 4.74 3.40
CA ASN A 55 6.36 4.99 4.20
C ASN A 55 5.18 4.12 3.74
N ILE A 56 4.97 4.00 2.42
CA ILE A 56 3.91 3.16 1.85
C ILE A 56 4.08 1.70 2.26
N VAL A 57 5.32 1.19 2.19
CA VAL A 57 5.63 -0.20 2.57
C VAL A 57 5.34 -0.43 4.06
N GLN A 58 5.72 0.50 4.93
CA GLN A 58 5.41 0.40 6.36
C GLN A 58 3.90 0.40 6.59
N THR A 59 3.17 1.37 6.01
CA THR A 59 1.71 1.46 6.18
C THR A 59 0.99 0.23 5.63
N ALA A 60 1.46 -0.34 4.52
CA ALA A 60 0.90 -1.58 3.99
C ALA A 60 1.13 -2.75 4.97
N GLY A 61 2.32 -2.86 5.55
CA GLY A 61 2.64 -3.87 6.56
C GLY A 61 1.78 -3.74 7.82
N ASP A 62 1.59 -2.51 8.34
CA ASP A 62 0.75 -2.26 9.51
C ASP A 62 -0.71 -2.66 9.26
N LYS A 63 -1.26 -2.33 8.10
CA LYS A 63 -2.62 -2.76 7.71
C LYS A 63 -2.76 -4.28 7.64
N ILE A 64 -1.77 -4.97 7.07
CA ILE A 64 -1.76 -6.45 7.03
C ILE A 64 -1.75 -7.01 8.45
N LYS A 65 -0.92 -6.45 9.33
CA LYS A 65 -0.85 -6.87 10.72
C LYS A 65 -2.18 -6.68 11.44
N GLU A 66 -2.84 -5.52 11.31
CA GLU A 66 -4.16 -5.26 11.88
C GLU A 66 -5.22 -6.27 11.40
N LEU A 67 -5.18 -6.65 10.12
CA LEU A 67 -6.09 -7.66 9.57
C LEU A 67 -5.83 -9.05 10.16
N GLU A 68 -4.57 -9.44 10.32
CA GLU A 68 -4.20 -10.73 10.93
C GLU A 68 -4.54 -10.77 12.42
N ASP A 69 -4.24 -9.71 13.17
CA ASP A 69 -4.60 -9.59 14.60
C ASP A 69 -6.12 -9.73 14.79
N ARG A 70 -6.91 -9.06 13.93
CA ARG A 70 -8.38 -9.18 13.94
C ARG A 70 -8.87 -10.59 13.62
N LYS A 71 -8.20 -11.31 12.71
CA LYS A 71 -8.53 -12.71 12.45
C LYS A 71 -8.25 -13.56 13.67
N ILE A 72 -7.12 -13.37 14.35
CA ILE A 72 -6.78 -14.10 15.58
C ILE A 72 -7.88 -13.86 16.64
N GLU A 73 -8.28 -12.61 16.87
CA GLU A 73 -9.37 -12.30 17.81
C GLU A 73 -10.70 -12.98 17.44
N LEU A 74 -11.05 -13.01 16.16
CA LEU A 74 -12.25 -13.72 15.70
C LEU A 74 -12.14 -15.23 15.90
N ASN A 75 -10.93 -15.79 15.83
CA ASN A 75 -10.66 -17.22 16.05
C ASN A 75 -10.95 -17.57 17.50
N ASP A 76 -10.35 -16.79 18.40
CA ASP A 76 -10.42 -17.01 19.83
C ASP A 76 -11.85 -16.85 20.34
N ASN A 77 -12.63 -15.97 19.71
CA ASN A 77 -14.05 -15.78 19.99
C ASN A 77 -14.98 -16.78 19.29
N GLY A 78 -14.45 -17.74 18.50
CA GLY A 78 -15.25 -18.72 17.74
C GLY A 78 -16.11 -18.11 16.62
N ASN A 79 -15.82 -16.88 16.21
CA ASN A 79 -16.57 -16.11 15.21
C ASN A 79 -15.87 -16.07 13.85
N LEU A 80 -14.74 -16.74 13.70
CA LEU A 80 -14.05 -16.92 12.42
C LEU A 80 -14.90 -17.85 11.54
N LYS A 81 -15.35 -17.32 10.40
CA LYS A 81 -16.12 -18.06 9.39
C LYS A 81 -15.22 -18.69 8.34
#